data_AF-A0A7G9GEB3-F1
#
_entry.id   AF-A0A7G9GEB3-F1
#
_cell.length_a   1.000
_cell.length_b   1.000
_cell.length_c   1.000
_cell.angle_alpha   90.00
_cell.angle_beta   90.00
_cell.angle_gamma   90.00
#
_symmetry.space_group_name_H-M   'P 1'
#
loop_
_entity.id
_entity.type
_entity.pdbx_description
1 polymer ?
#
loop_
_entity_poly.entity_id
_entity_poly.type
_entity_poly.pdbx_seq_one_letter_code
_entity_poly.pdbx_strand_id
1 'polypeptide(L)'
;MAEKKKDTGQRPSRKGKGSGGAGTKKNTKQNPGQPPRTGVKPGSRRPAGTLTKQGAGQAGKSGAQAGKSGVKRGSGQSGKSSVKRGNGQPGKNGTKRGDGRAGGRPRAGKKAAGRQKNKTLLIVLTCLGIALAGTLGGIYIYKADYFSHHFYEGTRINGVDCSDMTVEEAEATIQKKINEYTLTIHERGGRTEALTAGQLRMEYLDDGKVHELMVQQDPWLWFVKLDGHKVFEVTAGFVYDVDGLSGLVDGLLCVTEYTAPADAYKAQEADGSWTIVPETEGSQVNRDQVYALIKEAIEGGKTEISLEDSGCYLKPAVYSSDEGLNAEVGRLNQIHNLTRANITLKLGTGGEPEALGRDVLSGWVLDDGAGNLSISREAAGNWVQELAGDSGIIGKKNFFRTTGGEILCLEKGDTTGWSLDVEKTADAVYQAVCEGYQGEIEPVYSRISSYTGEDVGGTYVEISIDQQKMWCYQNGVLVVETPVVTGNLSISGRATPKGGIWSVKWKAHPYHMKGPKQEDGSYEYEVDVDYWMPFNGDVGIHDLASRQEFGGSIYVTNGSHGCINTPYEAAKQIYGIVGKGTPVVVY
;
A
#
# COMPACT_ATOMS: atom_id res chain seq x y z
N MET A 1 -32.61 -56.08 -25.89
CA MET A 1 -33.54 -56.48 -24.80
C MET A 1 -33.89 -55.21 -24.04
N ALA A 2 -35.05 -54.63 -24.34
CA ALA A 2 -36.17 -54.41 -23.39
C ALA A 2 -35.81 -53.35 -22.33
N GLU A 3 -36.54 -52.24 -22.14
CA GLU A 3 -37.98 -52.20 -21.93
C GLU A 3 -38.55 -50.77 -22.06
N LYS A 4 -39.80 -50.70 -22.56
CA LYS A 4 -40.66 -49.51 -22.62
C LYS A 4 -41.23 -49.20 -21.23
N LYS A 5 -41.52 -47.92 -20.93
CA LYS A 5 -42.74 -47.53 -20.21
C LYS A 5 -43.31 -46.20 -20.72
N LYS A 6 -44.60 -46.25 -21.06
CA LYS A 6 -45.54 -45.13 -21.30
C LYS A 6 -46.27 -44.82 -19.99
N ASP A 7 -46.66 -43.56 -19.81
CA ASP A 7 -47.85 -43.09 -19.07
C ASP A 7 -48.10 -41.64 -19.55
N THR A 8 -49.18 -41.28 -20.27
CA THR A 8 -50.52 -40.85 -19.80
C THR A 8 -50.47 -39.89 -18.61
N GLY A 9 -51.11 -38.72 -18.56
CA GLY A 9 -52.04 -38.01 -19.42
C GLY A 9 -52.54 -36.75 -18.67
N GLN A 10 -53.42 -36.00 -19.35
CA GLN A 10 -54.33 -34.96 -18.83
C GLN A 10 -53.87 -33.50 -18.62
N ARG A 11 -54.44 -32.68 -19.51
CA ARG A 11 -54.80 -31.26 -19.47
C ARG A 11 -55.56 -30.86 -18.18
N PRO A 12 -55.62 -29.55 -17.88
CA PRO A 12 -56.91 -28.88 -18.08
C PRO A 12 -56.85 -27.53 -18.83
N SER A 13 -58.03 -27.20 -19.35
CA SER A 13 -58.44 -26.07 -20.17
C SER A 13 -58.94 -24.86 -19.36
N ARG A 14 -58.77 -23.63 -19.89
CA ARG A 14 -59.80 -22.56 -20.08
C ARG A 14 -59.11 -21.31 -20.66
N LYS A 15 -59.44 -20.91 -21.90
CA LYS A 15 -60.49 -19.95 -22.33
C LYS A 15 -60.29 -18.51 -21.83
N GLY A 16 -60.08 -17.59 -22.79
CA GLY A 16 -60.24 -16.16 -22.61
C GLY A 16 -59.89 -15.37 -23.89
N LYS A 17 -60.84 -15.30 -24.83
CA LYS A 17 -60.79 -14.45 -26.04
C LYS A 17 -60.95 -12.97 -25.68
N GLY A 18 -60.31 -12.09 -26.44
CA GLY A 18 -60.63 -10.67 -26.52
C GLY A 18 -59.90 -10.03 -27.70
N SER A 19 -60.64 -9.64 -28.72
CA SER A 19 -60.22 -9.25 -30.07
C SER A 19 -60.50 -7.78 -30.37
N GLY A 20 -59.64 -7.18 -31.22
CA GLY A 20 -59.95 -6.03 -32.10
C GLY A 20 -59.82 -4.64 -31.46
N GLY A 21 -59.35 -3.60 -32.13
CA GLY A 21 -58.94 -3.42 -33.52
C GLY A 21 -58.54 -1.96 -33.79
N ALA A 22 -57.73 -1.80 -34.84
CA ALA A 22 -57.46 -0.64 -35.72
C ALA A 22 -57.81 0.81 -35.31
N GLY A 23 -56.86 1.72 -35.58
CA GLY A 23 -57.13 3.15 -35.69
C GLY A 23 -55.91 4.04 -35.95
N THR A 24 -55.64 4.31 -37.23
CA THR A 24 -54.63 5.22 -37.81
C THR A 24 -54.75 6.70 -37.40
N LYS A 25 -53.63 7.44 -37.28
CA LYS A 25 -53.23 8.61 -38.15
C LYS A 25 -52.21 9.59 -37.51
N LYS A 26 -51.22 9.94 -38.35
CA LYS A 26 -50.60 11.26 -38.64
C LYS A 26 -49.63 11.95 -37.66
N ASN A 27 -48.42 12.17 -38.19
CA ASN A 27 -47.63 13.42 -38.31
C ASN A 27 -47.73 14.47 -37.18
N THR A 28 -46.58 14.87 -36.62
CA THR A 28 -45.89 16.12 -37.06
C THR A 28 -44.46 16.24 -36.52
N LYS A 29 -43.56 16.72 -37.37
CA LYS A 29 -42.25 17.31 -37.05
C LYS A 29 -42.41 18.48 -36.07
N GLN A 30 -41.43 18.70 -35.20
CA GLN A 30 -40.74 20.00 -35.08
C GLN A 30 -39.54 19.92 -34.13
N ASN A 31 -38.39 20.33 -34.66
CA ASN A 31 -37.20 20.78 -33.93
C ASN A 31 -37.47 22.23 -33.45
N PRO A 32 -36.97 22.66 -32.28
CA PRO A 32 -35.83 23.61 -32.30
C PRO A 32 -34.86 23.33 -31.13
N GLY A 33 -33.54 23.46 -31.30
CA GLY A 33 -32.83 24.73 -31.35
C GLY A 33 -32.18 25.05 -29.99
N GLN A 34 -30.86 24.88 -29.88
CA GLN A 34 -30.03 25.44 -28.80
C GLN A 34 -30.09 26.99 -28.82
N PRO A 35 -29.88 27.66 -27.67
CA PRO A 35 -28.61 28.37 -27.46
C PRO A 35 -28.04 28.29 -26.01
N PRO A 36 -26.83 28.83 -25.74
CA PRO A 36 -25.90 28.32 -24.72
C PRO A 36 -25.63 29.27 -23.52
N ARG A 37 -24.73 28.82 -22.63
CA ARG A 37 -24.01 29.53 -21.54
C ARG A 37 -24.87 29.79 -20.29
N THR A 38 -24.43 29.75 -19.03
CA THR A 38 -23.17 29.98 -18.28
C THR A 38 -23.34 29.25 -16.94
N GLY A 39 -22.32 28.64 -16.31
CA GLY A 39 -21.52 29.30 -15.26
C GLY A 39 -22.17 29.29 -13.86
N VAL A 40 -21.37 28.93 -12.84
CA VAL A 40 -21.58 29.10 -11.37
C VAL A 40 -22.02 27.83 -10.57
N LYS A 41 -21.04 27.15 -9.97
CA LYS A 41 -21.05 26.65 -8.57
C LYS A 41 -20.70 27.86 -7.65
N PRO A 42 -20.99 27.91 -6.32
CA PRO A 42 -21.01 26.78 -5.36
C PRO A 42 -22.09 26.88 -4.25
N GLY A 43 -22.23 25.84 -3.42
CA GLY A 43 -23.12 25.90 -2.26
C GLY A 43 -23.12 24.65 -1.40
N SER A 44 -22.26 24.64 -0.38
CA SER A 44 -22.20 23.74 0.77
C SER A 44 -23.55 23.53 1.47
N ARG A 45 -23.88 22.27 1.81
CA ARG A 45 -24.80 21.93 2.92
C ARG A 45 -24.40 20.61 3.59
N ARG A 46 -23.87 20.71 4.81
CA ARG A 46 -24.24 19.88 5.98
C ARG A 46 -25.17 20.77 6.83
N PRO A 47 -26.14 20.24 7.60
CA PRO A 47 -25.80 19.73 8.94
C PRO A 47 -26.76 18.67 9.57
N ALA A 48 -26.36 18.23 10.77
CA ALA A 48 -27.15 17.65 11.87
C ALA A 48 -27.65 16.20 11.69
N GLY A 49 -27.62 15.32 12.70
CA GLY A 49 -27.29 15.48 14.12
C GLY A 49 -27.94 14.32 14.89
N THR A 50 -27.10 13.54 15.57
CA THR A 50 -27.27 12.89 16.89
C THR A 50 -28.61 12.23 17.27
N LEU A 51 -28.55 10.95 17.69
CA LEU A 51 -29.10 10.51 18.99
C LEU A 51 -28.55 9.13 19.42
N THR A 52 -28.11 9.12 20.67
CA THR A 52 -27.58 8.06 21.53
C THR A 52 -28.62 7.05 22.01
N LYS A 53 -28.22 5.79 22.31
CA LYS A 53 -28.35 5.16 23.66
C LYS A 53 -27.80 3.71 23.75
N GLN A 54 -26.88 3.54 24.70
CA GLN A 54 -26.81 2.57 25.82
C GLN A 54 -27.19 1.07 25.68
N GLY A 55 -26.29 0.23 26.22
CA GLY A 55 -26.51 -1.13 26.75
C GLY A 55 -25.18 -1.90 26.82
N ALA A 56 -24.39 -1.79 27.90
CA ALA A 56 -24.44 -2.56 29.16
C ALA A 56 -23.91 -4.03 29.08
N GLY A 57 -22.66 -4.20 29.54
CA GLY A 57 -22.27 -5.15 30.60
C GLY A 57 -22.02 -6.63 30.27
N GLN A 58 -20.81 -7.12 30.55
CA GLN A 58 -20.61 -8.13 31.61
C GLN A 58 -19.13 -8.28 32.01
N ALA A 59 -18.97 -8.61 33.30
CA ALA A 59 -17.73 -8.70 34.06
C ALA A 59 -17.16 -10.13 34.10
N GLY A 60 -15.86 -10.23 34.37
CA GLY A 60 -15.18 -11.45 34.83
C GLY A 60 -14.02 -11.09 35.76
N LYS A 61 -14.24 -11.28 37.07
CA LYS A 61 -13.24 -11.15 38.16
C LYS A 61 -12.47 -12.46 38.36
N SER A 62 -11.31 -12.33 39.00
CA SER A 62 -10.57 -13.26 39.89
C SER A 62 -9.13 -13.50 39.42
N GLY A 63 -8.09 -13.53 40.25
CA GLY A 63 -8.02 -13.49 41.71
C GLY A 63 -6.59 -13.18 42.16
N ALA A 64 -6.48 -12.82 43.44
CA ALA A 64 -5.22 -12.57 44.14
C ALA A 64 -4.60 -13.89 44.63
N GLN A 65 -3.27 -13.99 44.66
CA GLN A 65 -2.55 -14.48 45.86
C GLN A 65 -1.04 -14.21 45.83
N ALA A 66 -0.55 -13.93 47.04
CA ALA A 66 0.83 -13.66 47.41
C ALA A 66 1.76 -14.89 47.32
N GLY A 67 3.07 -14.66 47.22
CA GLY A 67 4.05 -15.74 47.40
C GLY A 67 5.50 -15.35 47.15
N LYS A 68 6.20 -15.03 48.23
CA LYS A 68 7.64 -14.87 48.46
C LYS A 68 8.64 -15.57 47.50
N SER A 69 9.80 -14.92 47.45
CA SER A 69 11.18 -15.46 47.47
C SER A 69 11.75 -16.12 46.22
N GLY A 70 12.98 -15.74 45.87
CA GLY A 70 13.82 -16.59 45.04
C GLY A 70 14.92 -15.88 44.26
N VAL A 71 16.00 -15.55 44.95
CA VAL A 71 17.34 -15.32 44.37
C VAL A 71 17.73 -16.46 43.41
N LYS A 72 18.33 -16.16 42.24
CA LYS A 72 19.59 -16.81 41.80
C LYS A 72 20.25 -16.18 40.57
N ARG A 73 21.53 -15.90 40.77
CA ARG A 73 22.62 -15.65 39.81
C ARG A 73 22.91 -16.86 38.92
N GLY A 74 23.59 -16.59 37.82
CA GLY A 74 24.56 -17.45 37.12
C GLY A 74 24.85 -16.85 35.74
N SER A 75 26.04 -16.79 35.18
CA SER A 75 27.37 -17.36 35.48
C SER A 75 28.30 -16.84 34.36
N GLY A 76 29.56 -16.51 34.58
CA GLY A 76 30.67 -17.47 34.57
C GLY A 76 32.02 -16.73 34.79
N GLN A 77 32.87 -17.20 35.70
CA GLN A 77 33.97 -18.19 35.51
C GLN A 77 35.20 -17.53 34.83
N SER A 78 36.44 -17.58 35.35
CA SER A 78 37.22 -18.60 36.08
C SER A 78 38.50 -17.94 36.67
N GLY A 79 39.32 -18.48 37.59
CA GLY A 79 39.36 -19.76 38.31
C GLY A 79 40.57 -19.89 39.28
N LYS A 80 40.56 -21.00 40.05
CA LYS A 80 41.65 -21.65 40.86
C LYS A 80 42.13 -20.90 42.14
N SER A 81 42.33 -21.50 43.33
CA SER A 81 42.36 -22.90 43.79
C SER A 81 42.52 -22.97 45.33
N SER A 82 41.80 -23.91 45.99
CA SER A 82 42.14 -24.75 47.19
C SER A 82 42.75 -24.13 48.49
N VAL A 83 42.45 -24.51 49.74
CA VAL A 83 41.68 -25.60 50.40
C VAL A 83 41.64 -25.35 51.93
N LYS A 84 40.49 -25.70 52.57
CA LYS A 84 40.19 -26.13 53.97
C LYS A 84 40.56 -25.24 55.18
N ARG A 85 39.52 -24.76 55.89
CA ARG A 85 38.86 -25.27 57.14
C ARG A 85 39.67 -24.95 58.41
N GLY A 86 39.13 -24.39 59.48
CA GLY A 86 37.74 -24.16 59.85
C GLY A 86 37.55 -24.46 61.34
N ASN A 87 36.97 -23.48 62.04
CA ASN A 87 36.23 -23.53 63.30
C ASN A 87 36.87 -24.02 64.60
N GLY A 88 36.65 -23.20 65.64
CA GLY A 88 35.75 -23.60 66.73
C GLY A 88 36.41 -23.89 68.07
N GLN A 89 36.33 -22.90 68.97
CA GLN A 89 36.34 -23.03 70.44
C GLN A 89 35.32 -24.06 70.96
N PRO A 90 35.24 -24.41 72.27
CA PRO A 90 36.11 -24.11 73.43
C PRO A 90 36.37 -25.35 74.36
N GLY A 91 37.13 -25.21 75.45
CA GLY A 91 37.10 -26.20 76.54
C GLY A 91 38.19 -26.07 77.62
N LYS A 92 37.76 -25.98 78.88
CA LYS A 92 38.53 -25.83 80.13
C LYS A 92 39.36 -27.08 80.50
N ASN A 93 40.50 -26.87 81.20
CA ASN A 93 40.83 -27.38 82.56
C ASN A 93 42.34 -27.59 82.77
N GLY A 94 42.80 -27.26 83.99
CA GLY A 94 43.68 -28.16 84.76
C GLY A 94 45.20 -27.91 84.78
N THR A 95 45.62 -27.16 85.80
CA THR A 95 46.69 -27.50 86.78
C THR A 95 48.01 -28.19 86.35
N LYS A 96 49.14 -27.53 86.64
CA LYS A 96 50.28 -27.95 87.54
C LYS A 96 51.50 -27.04 87.25
N ARG A 97 52.01 -26.29 88.24
CA ARG A 97 53.16 -26.59 89.14
C ARG A 97 54.45 -26.99 88.40
N GLY A 98 55.53 -26.24 88.66
CA GLY A 98 56.90 -26.63 88.37
C GLY A 98 57.91 -25.50 88.62
N ASP A 99 58.74 -25.69 89.65
CA ASP A 99 59.72 -24.78 90.27
C ASP A 99 61.00 -24.47 89.48
N GLY A 100 61.67 -23.38 89.90
CA GLY A 100 63.13 -23.21 89.87
C GLY A 100 63.71 -22.70 88.54
N ARG A 101 64.79 -21.90 88.51
CA ARG A 101 65.94 -21.83 89.42
C ARG A 101 66.76 -20.53 89.17
N ALA A 102 67.59 -20.20 90.16
CA ALA A 102 68.41 -19.00 90.30
C ALA A 102 69.69 -18.93 89.42
N GLY A 103 70.31 -17.73 89.43
CA GLY A 103 71.70 -17.44 89.04
C GLY A 103 71.74 -16.18 88.17
N GLY A 104 72.51 -15.12 88.40
CA GLY A 104 73.70 -14.87 89.22
C GLY A 104 74.52 -13.79 88.47
N ARG A 105 74.84 -12.68 89.13
CA ARG A 105 75.66 -11.56 88.60
C ARG A 105 77.13 -11.98 88.34
N PRO A 106 77.94 -11.18 87.61
CA PRO A 106 78.78 -10.11 88.23
C PRO A 106 78.81 -8.83 87.34
N ARG A 107 78.82 -7.56 87.80
CA ARG A 107 79.69 -6.75 88.69
C ARG A 107 81.11 -6.44 88.14
N ALA A 108 81.30 -5.23 87.60
CA ALA A 108 82.48 -4.35 87.71
C ALA A 108 82.09 -2.97 87.11
N GLY A 109 82.31 -1.78 87.67
CA GLY A 109 83.11 -1.35 88.81
C GLY A 109 84.18 -0.34 88.37
N LYS A 110 83.91 0.98 88.50
CA LYS A 110 84.85 2.12 88.74
C LYS A 110 84.13 3.44 88.38
N LYS A 111 84.27 4.57 89.06
CA LYS A 111 84.66 5.01 90.41
C LYS A 111 84.17 6.47 90.44
N ALA A 112 83.63 6.90 91.58
CA ALA A 112 83.15 8.26 91.78
C ALA A 112 84.30 9.28 91.85
N ALA A 113 84.07 10.46 91.28
CA ALA A 113 84.72 11.71 91.66
C ALA A 113 83.63 12.79 91.74
N GLY A 114 83.60 13.52 92.85
CA GLY A 114 82.46 14.33 93.26
C GLY A 114 82.44 15.76 92.69
N ARG A 115 81.19 16.21 92.51
CA ARG A 115 80.63 17.51 92.95
C ARG A 115 80.99 18.76 92.16
N GLN A 116 80.02 19.23 91.37
CA GLN A 116 79.35 20.52 91.66
C GLN A 116 77.93 20.52 91.08
N LYS A 117 76.93 20.55 91.97
CA LYS A 117 75.53 20.81 91.59
C LYS A 117 75.41 22.29 91.28
N ASN A 118 75.40 22.66 90.00
CA ASN A 118 75.01 24.00 89.57
C ASN A 118 73.50 24.17 89.85
N LYS A 119 73.16 24.60 91.07
CA LYS A 119 71.79 25.00 91.43
C LYS A 119 71.28 26.08 90.45
N THR A 120 72.16 26.93 89.91
CA THR A 120 71.84 27.93 88.88
C THR A 120 71.46 27.31 87.54
N LEU A 121 72.12 26.23 87.08
CA LEU A 121 71.75 25.52 85.85
C LEU A 121 70.42 24.78 86.01
N LEU A 122 70.17 24.19 87.18
CA LEU A 122 68.89 23.55 87.50
C LEU A 122 67.75 24.57 87.61
N ILE A 123 67.98 25.73 88.22
CA ILE A 123 67.00 26.83 88.30
C ILE A 123 66.75 27.44 86.91
N VAL A 124 67.79 27.68 86.09
CA VAL A 124 67.63 28.18 84.72
C VAL A 124 66.90 27.16 83.84
N LEU A 125 67.19 25.85 83.94
CA LEU A 125 66.46 24.80 83.23
C LEU A 125 65.02 24.62 83.74
N THR A 126 64.77 24.85 85.02
CA THR A 126 63.41 24.82 85.60
C THR A 126 62.61 26.06 85.18
N CYS A 127 63.23 27.24 85.17
CA CYS A 127 62.63 28.47 84.65
C CYS A 127 62.41 28.40 83.13
N LEU A 128 63.35 27.82 82.35
CA LEU A 128 63.16 27.51 80.94
C LEU A 128 62.04 26.48 80.75
N GLY A 129 61.98 25.45 81.61
CA GLY A 129 60.93 24.44 81.58
C GLY A 129 59.55 24.99 81.92
N ILE A 130 59.46 25.94 82.86
CA ILE A 130 58.21 26.64 83.20
C ILE A 130 57.83 27.64 82.10
N ALA A 131 58.79 28.37 81.54
CA ALA A 131 58.54 29.24 80.39
C ALA A 131 58.12 28.43 79.15
N LEU A 132 58.73 27.26 78.93
CA LEU A 132 58.37 26.33 77.87
C LEU A 132 57.01 25.69 78.11
N ALA A 133 56.70 25.28 79.34
CA ALA A 133 55.38 24.75 79.70
C ALA A 133 54.29 25.83 79.62
N GLY A 134 54.60 27.07 79.99
CA GLY A 134 53.69 28.22 79.86
C GLY A 134 53.45 28.60 78.41
N THR A 135 54.48 28.56 77.55
CA THR A 135 54.34 28.80 76.11
C THR A 135 53.58 27.66 75.42
N LEU A 136 53.90 26.40 75.72
CA LEU A 136 53.17 25.24 75.20
C LEU A 136 51.71 25.21 75.70
N GLY A 137 51.48 25.55 76.96
CA GLY A 137 50.13 25.70 77.52
C GLY A 137 49.34 26.84 76.88
N GLY A 138 50.00 27.97 76.61
CA GLY A 138 49.41 29.09 75.87
C GLY A 138 49.05 28.72 74.43
N ILE A 139 49.94 28.01 73.71
CA ILE A 139 49.68 27.49 72.36
C ILE A 139 48.52 26.50 72.37
N TYR A 140 48.45 25.64 73.38
CA TYR A 140 47.38 24.66 73.51
C TYR A 140 46.01 25.30 73.73
N ILE A 141 45.93 26.28 74.65
CA ILE A 141 44.69 27.03 74.90
C ILE A 141 44.31 27.86 73.68
N TYR A 142 45.27 28.53 73.03
CA TYR A 142 45.03 29.26 71.79
C TYR A 142 44.48 28.37 70.68
N LYS A 143 45.03 27.16 70.49
CA LYS A 143 44.52 26.20 69.51
C LYS A 143 43.16 25.64 69.90
N ALA A 144 42.90 25.41 71.19
CA ALA A 144 41.57 24.99 71.66
C ALA A 144 40.52 26.10 71.46
N ASP A 145 40.89 27.37 71.63
CA ASP A 145 40.01 28.52 71.32
C ASP A 145 39.86 28.76 69.80
N TYR A 146 40.89 28.46 69.01
CA TYR A 146 40.80 28.52 67.56
C TYR A 146 39.80 27.48 67.02
N PHE A 147 39.93 26.22 67.44
CA PHE A 147 39.04 25.13 67.04
C PHE A 147 37.70 25.08 67.79
N SER A 148 37.39 26.09 68.63
CA SER A 148 36.01 26.31 69.09
C SER A 148 35.19 27.10 68.07
N HIS A 149 35.85 27.71 67.08
CA HIS A 149 35.23 28.49 66.01
C HIS A 149 35.56 27.99 64.60
N HIS A 150 36.60 27.16 64.43
CA HIS A 150 37.03 26.61 63.14
C HIS A 150 36.97 25.09 63.14
N PHE A 151 36.62 24.49 62.01
CA PHE A 151 36.63 23.05 61.83
C PHE A 151 38.05 22.49 61.85
N TYR A 152 38.22 21.27 62.34
CA TYR A 152 39.53 20.60 62.31
C TYR A 152 40.08 20.42 60.90
N GLU A 153 41.40 20.40 60.82
CA GLU A 153 42.13 19.97 59.64
C GLU A 153 41.65 18.58 59.15
N GLY A 154 41.42 18.46 57.85
CA GLY A 154 40.88 17.25 57.21
C GLY A 154 39.36 17.10 57.31
N THR A 155 38.63 18.10 57.82
CA THR A 155 37.16 18.10 57.82
C THR A 155 36.64 18.31 56.42
N ARG A 156 35.82 17.38 55.93
CA ARG A 156 35.14 17.53 54.64
C ARG A 156 33.63 17.40 54.82
N ILE A 157 32.89 18.36 54.28
CA ILE A 157 31.43 18.41 54.28
C ILE A 157 30.98 18.36 52.81
N ASN A 158 30.16 17.37 52.42
CA ASN A 158 29.73 17.21 51.02
C ASN A 158 30.88 17.13 49.99
N GLY A 159 32.03 16.57 50.39
CA GLY A 159 33.24 16.50 49.56
C GLY A 159 34.01 17.82 49.42
N VAL A 160 33.47 18.93 49.93
CA VAL A 160 34.14 20.22 50.07
C VAL A 160 35.07 20.16 51.28
N ASP A 161 36.30 20.61 51.12
CA ASP A 161 37.25 20.75 52.22
C ASP A 161 36.89 21.99 53.05
N CYS A 162 36.55 21.76 54.32
CA CYS A 162 36.16 22.79 55.27
C CYS A 162 37.20 22.95 56.39
N SER A 163 38.40 22.40 56.21
CA SER A 163 39.50 22.50 57.18
C SER A 163 39.81 23.96 57.53
N ASP A 164 39.97 24.23 58.83
CA ASP A 164 40.32 25.56 59.35
C ASP A 164 39.31 26.67 58.96
N MET A 165 38.08 26.30 58.56
CA MET A 165 37.01 27.24 58.22
C MET A 165 36.05 27.43 59.40
N THR A 166 35.50 28.63 59.57
CA THR A 166 34.29 28.82 60.40
C THR A 166 33.05 28.18 59.76
N VAL A 167 31.94 28.15 60.49
CA VAL A 167 30.64 27.69 59.92
C VAL A 167 30.27 28.52 58.70
N GLU A 168 30.39 29.85 58.79
CA GLU A 168 30.05 30.78 57.72
C GLU A 168 30.96 30.62 56.50
N GLU A 169 32.27 30.40 56.72
CA GLU A 169 33.24 30.15 55.64
C GLU A 169 33.01 28.79 54.97
N ALA A 170 32.65 27.76 55.74
CA ALA A 170 32.30 26.45 55.21
C ALA A 170 31.03 26.51 54.36
N GLU A 171 29.98 27.17 54.84
CA GLU A 171 28.72 27.38 54.10
C GLU A 171 28.96 28.19 52.82
N ALA A 172 29.75 29.27 52.87
CA ALA A 172 30.13 30.03 51.68
C ALA A 172 30.92 29.19 50.67
N THR A 173 31.78 28.29 51.14
CA THR A 173 32.55 27.38 50.27
C THR A 173 31.65 26.30 49.66
N ILE A 174 30.68 25.77 50.42
CA ILE A 174 29.66 24.84 49.91
C ILE A 174 28.79 25.54 48.84
N GLN A 175 28.34 26.77 49.09
CA GLN A 175 27.62 27.57 48.09
C GLN A 175 28.47 27.79 46.83
N LYS A 176 29.76 28.10 46.97
CA LYS A 176 30.67 28.22 45.83
C LYS A 176 30.74 26.93 45.02
N LYS A 177 30.78 25.77 45.70
CA LYS A 177 30.75 24.46 45.02
C LYS A 177 29.42 24.21 44.31
N ILE A 178 28.29 24.57 44.91
CA ILE A 178 26.96 24.51 44.27
C ILE A 178 26.94 25.39 43.02
N ASN A 179 27.53 26.58 43.07
CA ASN A 179 27.59 27.49 41.91
C ASN A 179 28.41 26.95 40.72
N GLU A 180 29.28 25.95 40.93
CA GLU A 180 29.99 25.25 39.86
C GLU A 180 29.13 24.19 39.15
N TYR A 181 27.96 23.85 39.69
CA TYR A 181 27.09 22.83 39.11
C TYR A 181 26.59 23.26 37.72
N THR A 182 26.68 22.33 36.78
CA THR A 182 26.12 22.44 35.44
C THR A 182 25.53 21.08 35.07
N LEU A 183 24.28 21.08 34.61
CA LEU A 183 23.64 19.93 34.01
C LEU A 183 23.76 20.02 32.49
N THR A 184 24.52 19.12 31.88
CA THR A 184 24.62 18.98 30.43
C THR A 184 23.53 18.04 29.91
N ILE A 185 22.82 18.48 28.87
CA ILE A 185 21.71 17.77 28.25
C ILE A 185 22.19 17.32 26.86
N HIS A 186 22.38 16.02 26.68
CA HIS A 186 22.76 15.43 25.39
C HIS A 186 21.51 15.15 24.55
N GLU A 187 21.48 15.72 23.35
CA GLU A 187 20.38 15.62 22.40
C GLU A 187 20.72 14.71 21.21
N ARG A 188 19.68 14.27 20.51
CA ARG A 188 19.76 13.61 19.21
C ARG A 188 20.52 14.48 18.19
N GLY A 189 21.38 13.85 17.40
CA GLY A 189 22.21 14.53 16.42
C GLY A 189 23.49 15.17 17.00
N GLY A 190 23.82 14.86 18.26
CA GLY A 190 25.07 15.29 18.90
C GLY A 190 25.07 16.75 19.38
N ARG A 191 23.90 17.39 19.41
CA ARG A 191 23.71 18.69 20.06
C ARG A 191 23.74 18.53 21.58
N THR A 192 24.16 19.60 22.25
CA THR A 192 24.15 19.65 23.72
C THR A 192 23.69 21.01 24.20
N GLU A 193 22.89 21.02 25.26
CA GLU A 193 22.50 22.23 26.01
C GLU A 193 22.95 22.11 27.46
N ALA A 194 22.97 23.22 28.19
CA ALA A 194 23.38 23.21 29.59
C ALA A 194 22.50 24.12 30.44
N LEU A 195 22.14 23.64 31.64
CA LEU A 195 21.54 24.43 32.70
C LEU A 195 22.55 24.62 33.83
N THR A 196 22.89 25.87 34.11
CA THR A 196 23.84 26.24 35.16
C THR A 196 23.13 26.45 36.50
N ALA A 197 23.87 26.31 37.60
CA ALA A 197 23.39 26.63 38.95
C ALA A 197 22.79 28.05 39.05
N GLY A 198 23.38 29.03 38.34
CA GLY A 198 22.87 30.40 38.30
C GLY A 198 21.51 30.54 37.62
N GLN A 199 21.27 29.83 36.50
CA GLN A 199 19.95 29.81 35.85
C GLN A 199 18.91 29.14 36.73
N LEU A 200 19.29 28.05 37.41
CA LEU A 200 18.45 27.29 38.34
C LEU A 200 18.24 28.01 39.69
N ARG A 201 18.97 29.11 39.94
CA ARG A 201 19.04 29.83 41.23
C ARG A 201 19.28 28.87 42.39
N MET A 202 20.30 28.02 42.25
CA MET A 202 20.64 27.05 43.28
C MET A 202 21.30 27.73 44.48
N GLU A 203 20.75 27.49 45.65
CA GLU A 203 21.27 28.00 46.92
C GLU A 203 21.48 26.85 47.91
N TYR A 204 22.51 26.96 48.72
CA TYR A 204 22.73 26.09 49.87
C TYR A 204 21.54 26.19 50.82
N LEU A 205 20.97 25.05 51.19
CA LEU A 205 19.94 24.98 52.22
C LEU A 205 20.64 24.87 53.57
N ASP A 206 20.65 25.97 54.32
CA ASP A 206 21.03 25.93 55.73
C ASP A 206 19.96 25.18 56.53
N ASP A 207 20.24 23.91 56.83
CA ASP A 207 19.45 23.06 57.70
C ASP A 207 20.03 22.95 59.13
N GLY A 208 20.98 23.81 59.46
CA GLY A 208 21.67 23.86 60.75
C GLY A 208 22.67 22.72 60.98
N LYS A 209 22.83 21.76 60.06
CA LYS A 209 23.71 20.60 60.27
C LYS A 209 25.18 20.97 60.28
N VAL A 210 25.60 21.97 59.50
CA VAL A 210 26.99 22.46 59.53
C VAL A 210 27.31 23.08 60.89
N HIS A 211 26.38 23.86 61.44
CA HIS A 211 26.50 24.38 62.81
C HIS A 211 26.51 23.24 63.86
N GLU A 212 25.67 22.22 63.70
CA GLU A 212 25.65 21.05 64.59
C GLU A 212 27.00 20.32 64.60
N LEU A 213 27.64 20.16 63.43
CA LEU A 213 28.98 19.56 63.33
C LEU A 213 30.02 20.37 64.12
N MET A 214 29.94 21.71 64.10
CA MET A 214 30.83 22.57 64.88
C MET A 214 30.58 22.42 66.38
N VAL A 215 29.32 22.36 66.82
CA VAL A 215 28.97 22.16 68.25
C VAL A 215 29.41 20.79 68.76
N GLN A 216 29.35 19.74 67.93
CA GLN A 216 29.81 18.40 68.29
C GLN A 216 31.35 18.26 68.33
N GLN A 217 32.09 19.23 67.78
CA GLN A 217 33.55 19.26 67.83
C GLN A 217 34.01 19.63 69.25
N ASP A 218 34.80 18.78 69.92
CA ASP A 218 35.37 19.08 71.24
C ASP A 218 36.71 19.82 71.10
N PRO A 219 36.78 21.14 71.27
CA PRO A 219 37.96 21.92 70.89
C PRO A 219 39.24 21.53 71.64
N TRP A 220 39.11 20.90 72.81
CA TRP A 220 40.24 20.43 73.62
C TRP A 220 40.93 19.18 73.04
N LEU A 221 40.31 18.47 72.10
CA LEU A 221 40.87 17.25 71.51
C LEU A 221 41.62 17.49 70.18
N TRP A 222 41.88 18.74 69.81
CA TRP A 222 42.49 19.10 68.52
C TRP A 222 43.79 18.33 68.22
N PHE A 223 44.68 18.20 69.20
CA PHE A 223 45.98 17.54 69.06
C PHE A 223 45.91 16.01 68.87
N VAL A 224 44.79 15.39 69.23
CA VAL A 224 44.52 13.95 69.02
C VAL A 224 43.86 13.73 67.64
N LYS A 225 43.33 14.79 67.02
CA LYS A 225 42.55 14.73 65.79
C LYS A 225 43.31 15.15 64.53
N LEU A 226 44.54 15.64 64.66
CA LEU A 226 45.42 16.03 63.55
C LEU A 226 45.76 14.90 62.56
N ASP A 227 45.64 13.63 62.94
CA ASP A 227 45.96 12.46 62.10
C ASP A 227 44.72 11.66 61.69
N GLY A 228 43.51 12.18 61.98
CA GLY A 228 42.24 11.49 61.75
C GLY A 228 41.31 12.28 60.85
N HIS A 229 41.44 12.11 59.53
CA HIS A 229 40.48 12.65 58.56
C HIS A 229 39.05 12.25 58.93
N LYS A 230 38.22 13.22 59.31
CA LYS A 230 36.78 13.01 59.46
C LYS A 230 36.08 13.49 58.20
N VAL A 231 35.72 12.53 57.35
CA VAL A 231 34.79 12.78 56.26
C VAL A 231 33.38 12.75 56.86
N PHE A 232 32.71 13.89 56.87
CA PHE A 232 31.30 13.97 57.24
C PHE A 232 30.48 13.97 55.94
N GLU A 233 29.85 12.84 55.64
CA GLU A 233 28.82 12.76 54.59
C GLU A 233 27.50 13.36 55.11
N VAL A 234 27.54 14.64 55.50
CA VAL A 234 26.31 15.40 55.71
C VAL A 234 25.86 15.87 54.33
N THR A 235 24.81 15.25 53.78
CA THR A 235 24.13 15.75 52.60
C THR A 235 23.59 17.14 52.92
N ALA A 236 24.37 18.19 52.65
CA ALA A 236 23.80 19.53 52.62
C ALA A 236 22.75 19.56 51.53
N GLY A 237 21.54 19.96 51.92
CA GLY A 237 20.51 20.25 50.95
C GLY A 237 20.90 21.44 50.09
N PHE A 238 20.32 21.51 48.92
CA PHE A 238 20.23 22.75 48.15
C PHE A 238 18.75 22.99 47.87
N VAL A 239 18.41 24.25 47.67
CA VAL A 239 17.14 24.66 47.08
C VAL A 239 17.40 25.21 45.69
N TYR A 240 16.40 25.17 44.83
CA TYR A 240 16.45 25.74 43.50
C TYR A 240 15.06 26.25 43.10
N ASP A 241 14.99 27.07 42.07
CA ASP A 241 13.73 27.66 41.58
C ASP A 241 12.90 26.61 40.82
N VAL A 242 12.17 25.78 41.56
CA VAL A 242 11.28 24.74 41.01
C VAL A 242 10.21 25.35 40.10
N ASP A 243 9.67 26.50 40.49
CA ASP A 243 8.64 27.22 39.74
C ASP A 243 9.22 27.78 38.43
N GLY A 244 10.46 28.30 38.47
CA GLY A 244 11.21 28.79 37.32
C GLY A 244 11.73 27.70 36.38
N LEU A 245 11.91 26.46 36.84
CA LEU A 245 12.43 25.36 36.03
C LEU A 245 11.58 25.11 34.78
N SER A 246 10.25 25.23 34.89
CA SER A 246 9.33 25.08 33.76
C SER A 246 9.70 26.02 32.62
N GLY A 247 9.95 27.30 32.93
CA GLY A 247 10.31 28.31 31.92
C GLY A 247 11.70 28.09 31.32
N LEU A 248 12.64 27.55 32.08
CA LEU A 248 13.95 27.15 31.55
C LEU A 248 13.80 26.01 30.54
N VAL A 249 12.99 25.00 30.85
CA VAL A 249 12.70 23.88 29.93
C VAL A 249 12.01 24.39 28.66
N ASP A 250 11.04 25.31 28.79
CA ASP A 250 10.35 25.89 27.64
C ASP A 250 11.28 26.70 26.72
N GLY A 251 12.41 27.18 27.24
CA GLY A 251 13.43 27.91 26.48
C GLY A 251 14.51 27.04 25.84
N LEU A 252 14.54 25.74 26.11
CA LEU A 252 15.53 24.83 25.51
C LEU A 252 15.31 24.71 24.00
N LEU A 253 16.40 24.65 23.24
CA LEU A 253 16.39 24.44 21.81
C LEU A 253 15.81 23.06 21.46
N CYS A 254 15.97 22.04 22.29
CA CYS A 254 15.28 20.75 22.07
C CYS A 254 13.75 20.87 22.12
N VAL A 255 13.22 21.90 22.81
CA VAL A 255 11.78 22.18 22.93
C VAL A 255 11.29 23.18 21.89
N THR A 256 12.13 24.15 21.50
CA THR A 256 11.73 25.26 20.61
C THR A 256 12.12 25.04 19.15
N GLU A 257 13.20 24.30 18.88
CA GLU A 257 13.75 24.05 17.55
C GLU A 257 13.86 22.55 17.27
N TYR A 258 12.82 21.99 16.66
CA TYR A 258 12.74 20.56 16.38
C TYR A 258 12.14 20.24 15.01
N THR A 259 12.40 19.01 14.56
CA THR A 259 11.64 18.37 13.47
C THR A 259 10.68 17.35 14.08
N ALA A 260 9.39 17.42 13.76
CA ALA A 260 8.43 16.42 14.23
C ALA A 260 8.74 15.04 13.63
N PRO A 261 8.51 13.93 14.35
CA PRO A 261 8.54 12.61 13.73
C PRO A 261 7.46 12.52 12.65
N ALA A 262 7.73 11.70 11.63
CA ALA A 262 6.78 11.45 10.56
C ALA A 262 6.66 9.95 10.32
N ASP A 263 5.42 9.50 10.13
CA ASP A 263 5.09 8.11 9.84
C ASP A 263 5.64 7.66 8.48
N ALA A 264 5.98 6.39 8.38
CA ALA A 264 6.19 5.73 7.10
C ALA A 264 4.89 5.75 6.28
N TYR A 265 5.00 5.91 4.98
CA TYR A 265 3.83 5.94 4.09
C TYR A 265 4.12 5.29 2.75
N LYS A 266 3.06 4.86 2.06
CA LYS A 266 3.15 4.32 0.70
C LYS A 266 3.20 5.44 -0.34
N ALA A 267 4.09 5.31 -1.31
CA ALA A 267 4.19 6.21 -2.46
C ALA A 267 4.05 5.40 -3.75
N GLN A 268 3.50 6.05 -4.79
CA GLN A 268 3.44 5.46 -6.13
C GLN A 268 4.57 6.02 -6.98
N GLU A 269 5.32 5.14 -7.61
CA GLU A 269 6.41 5.47 -8.53
C GLU A 269 5.88 5.86 -9.91
N ALA A 270 6.75 6.44 -10.74
CA ALA A 270 6.38 6.89 -12.09
C ALA A 270 5.93 5.74 -13.01
N ASP A 271 6.40 4.51 -12.77
CA ASP A 271 5.97 3.31 -13.50
C ASP A 271 4.63 2.74 -13.00
N GLY A 272 4.08 3.31 -11.91
CA GLY A 272 2.82 2.91 -11.29
C GLY A 272 2.95 1.84 -10.20
N SER A 273 4.16 1.34 -9.93
CA SER A 273 4.46 0.48 -8.78
C SER A 273 4.43 1.26 -7.47
N TRP A 274 4.35 0.56 -6.34
CA TRP A 274 4.24 1.15 -5.01
C TRP A 274 5.46 0.80 -4.16
N THR A 275 5.97 1.81 -3.45
CA THR A 275 7.10 1.71 -2.53
C THR A 275 6.71 2.25 -1.15
N ILE A 276 7.50 1.90 -0.13
CA ILE A 276 7.37 2.48 1.21
C ILE A 276 8.44 3.55 1.36
N VAL A 277 8.00 4.77 1.65
CA VAL A 277 8.89 5.84 2.13
C VAL A 277 9.05 5.65 3.65
N PRO A 278 10.27 5.43 4.16
CA PRO A 278 10.50 5.22 5.57
C PRO A 278 10.08 6.41 6.43
N GLU A 279 9.71 6.08 7.65
CA GLU A 279 9.49 7.00 8.75
C GLU A 279 10.74 7.84 9.03
N THR A 280 10.51 9.03 9.59
CA THR A 280 11.60 9.86 10.13
C THR A 280 11.41 10.01 11.63
N GLU A 281 12.42 9.64 12.39
CA GLU A 281 12.43 9.70 13.86
C GLU A 281 12.25 11.13 14.42
N GLY A 282 12.56 12.17 13.64
CA GLY A 282 12.47 13.57 14.08
C GLY A 282 13.42 13.90 15.24
N SER A 283 13.20 15.03 15.89
CA SER A 283 13.91 15.48 17.10
C SER A 283 12.95 16.14 18.11
N GLN A 284 11.64 16.02 17.90
CA GLN A 284 10.65 16.61 18.80
C GLN A 284 10.59 15.83 20.11
N VAL A 285 10.81 16.52 21.21
CA VAL A 285 10.73 15.94 22.55
C VAL A 285 9.31 15.99 23.11
N ASN A 286 8.99 15.05 23.99
CA ASN A 286 7.90 15.20 24.95
C ASN A 286 8.38 16.11 26.08
N ARG A 287 7.91 17.36 26.06
CA ARG A 287 8.31 18.41 27.00
C ARG A 287 8.13 18.01 28.47
N ASP A 288 7.06 17.30 28.81
CA ASP A 288 6.81 16.88 30.20
C ASP A 288 7.79 15.80 30.66
N GLN A 289 8.18 14.89 29.76
CA GLN A 289 9.23 13.91 30.05
C GLN A 289 10.60 14.58 30.22
N VAL A 290 10.92 15.58 29.39
CA VAL A 290 12.15 16.36 29.53
C VAL A 290 12.18 17.11 30.86
N TYR A 291 11.09 17.77 31.25
CA TYR A 291 10.97 18.43 32.55
C TYR A 291 11.18 17.44 33.70
N ALA A 292 10.52 16.28 33.66
CA ALA A 292 10.65 15.25 34.70
C ALA A 292 12.08 14.72 34.80
N LEU A 293 12.73 14.47 33.65
CA LEU A 293 14.12 13.98 33.59
C LEU A 293 15.10 15.01 34.15
N ILE A 294 14.97 16.28 33.78
CA ILE A 294 15.82 17.37 34.27
C ILE A 294 15.63 17.55 35.78
N LYS A 295 14.38 17.55 36.26
CA LYS A 295 14.07 17.63 37.68
C LYS A 295 14.72 16.49 38.47
N GLU A 296 14.57 15.25 38.00
CA GLU A 296 15.20 14.07 38.61
C GLU A 296 16.74 14.19 38.59
N ALA A 297 17.32 14.69 37.50
CA ALA A 297 18.76 14.87 37.37
C ALA A 297 19.31 15.88 38.39
N ILE A 298 18.64 17.03 38.53
CA ILE A 298 19.01 18.06 39.51
C ILE A 298 18.91 17.49 40.92
N GLU A 299 17.78 16.87 41.29
CA GLU A 299 17.54 16.31 42.63
C GLU A 299 18.48 15.13 42.95
N GLY A 300 18.91 14.39 41.94
CA GLY A 300 19.91 13.33 42.05
C GLY A 300 21.37 13.80 41.96
N GLY A 301 21.62 15.10 41.75
CA GLY A 301 22.97 15.66 41.59
C GLY A 301 23.71 15.16 40.34
N LYS A 302 22.99 14.69 39.30
CA LYS A 302 23.59 14.26 38.03
C LYS A 302 24.09 15.50 37.28
N THR A 303 25.28 15.42 36.69
CA THR A 303 25.82 16.52 35.86
C THR A 303 25.54 16.34 34.38
N GLU A 304 25.03 15.17 33.96
CA GLU A 304 24.71 14.87 32.56
C GLU A 304 23.47 13.99 32.44
N ILE A 305 22.67 14.24 31.39
CA ILE A 305 21.54 13.40 30.96
C ILE A 305 21.53 13.23 29.45
N SER A 306 20.95 12.12 28.97
CA SER A 306 20.73 11.83 27.55
C SER A 306 19.24 11.76 27.27
N LEU A 307 18.72 12.65 26.40
CA LEU A 307 17.32 12.65 26.00
C LEU A 307 16.97 11.41 25.17
N GLU A 308 17.94 10.90 24.40
CA GLU A 308 17.79 9.71 23.57
C GLU A 308 17.65 8.45 24.42
N ASP A 309 18.60 8.21 25.32
CA ASP A 309 18.62 7.02 26.18
C ASP A 309 17.44 7.00 27.17
N SER A 310 16.94 8.18 27.51
CA SER A 310 15.78 8.36 28.39
C SER A 310 14.44 8.28 27.66
N GLY A 311 14.45 8.12 26.32
CA GLY A 311 13.25 7.97 25.51
C GLY A 311 12.36 9.21 25.50
N CYS A 312 12.92 10.41 25.62
CA CYS A 312 12.17 11.66 25.68
C CYS A 312 11.63 12.13 24.32
N TYR A 313 11.98 11.47 23.22
CA TYR A 313 11.52 11.86 21.88
C TYR A 313 10.15 11.27 21.56
N LEU A 314 9.31 12.07 20.89
CA LEU A 314 8.12 11.55 20.24
C LEU A 314 8.54 10.62 19.10
N LYS A 315 7.77 9.57 18.89
CA LYS A 315 8.07 8.52 17.90
C LYS A 315 7.05 8.52 16.77
N PRO A 316 7.44 8.11 15.55
CA PRO A 316 6.48 7.73 14.52
C PRO A 316 5.49 6.69 15.05
N ALA A 317 4.24 6.76 14.60
CA ALA A 317 3.21 5.78 14.87
C ALA A 317 3.30 4.58 13.91
N VAL A 318 3.75 4.80 12.67
CA VAL A 318 3.91 3.76 11.65
C VAL A 318 5.36 3.73 11.16
N TYR A 319 5.95 2.53 11.16
CA TYR A 319 7.30 2.29 10.66
C TYR A 319 7.23 1.54 9.33
N SER A 320 8.29 1.60 8.54
CA SER A 320 8.45 0.89 7.28
C SER A 320 8.42 -0.63 7.46
N SER A 321 8.70 -1.12 8.66
CA SER A 321 8.53 -2.51 9.06
C SER A 321 7.10 -2.89 9.46
N ASP A 322 6.14 -1.96 9.44
CA ASP A 322 4.75 -2.24 9.79
C ASP A 322 4.14 -3.29 8.85
N GLU A 323 3.66 -4.39 9.42
CA GLU A 323 3.15 -5.51 8.64
C GLU A 323 1.92 -5.12 7.81
N GLY A 324 1.06 -4.22 8.33
CA GLY A 324 -0.11 -3.74 7.62
C GLY A 324 0.24 -2.90 6.41
N LEU A 325 1.19 -1.97 6.55
CA LEU A 325 1.71 -1.17 5.45
C LEU A 325 2.39 -2.04 4.39
N ASN A 326 3.21 -3.00 4.80
CA ASN A 326 3.87 -3.94 3.90
C ASN A 326 2.87 -4.81 3.12
N ALA A 327 1.85 -5.35 3.80
CA ALA A 327 0.79 -6.14 3.18
C ALA A 327 0.01 -5.32 2.15
N GLU A 328 -0.31 -4.06 2.47
CA GLU A 328 -1.03 -3.15 1.58
C GLU A 328 -0.19 -2.78 0.33
N VAL A 329 1.09 -2.44 0.49
CA VAL A 329 1.98 -2.17 -0.65
C VAL A 329 2.17 -3.43 -1.50
N GLY A 330 2.32 -4.59 -0.87
CA GLY A 330 2.37 -5.89 -1.55
C GLY A 330 1.12 -6.15 -2.40
N ARG A 331 -0.07 -5.92 -1.83
CA ARG A 331 -1.36 -6.05 -2.53
C ARG A 331 -1.44 -5.11 -3.73
N LEU A 332 -1.09 -3.84 -3.54
CA LEU A 332 -1.10 -2.83 -4.61
C LEU A 332 -0.15 -3.22 -5.75
N ASN A 333 1.03 -3.76 -5.44
CA ASN A 333 1.98 -4.25 -6.43
C ASN A 333 1.51 -5.51 -7.15
N GLN A 334 0.81 -6.43 -6.48
CA GLN A 334 0.15 -7.55 -7.14
C GLN A 334 -0.89 -7.07 -8.17
N ILE A 335 -1.76 -6.14 -7.77
CA ILE A 335 -2.74 -5.53 -8.68
C ILE A 335 -2.02 -4.85 -9.85
N HIS A 336 -0.99 -4.05 -9.55
CA HIS A 336 -0.18 -3.37 -10.55
C HIS A 336 0.34 -4.35 -11.61
N ASN A 337 0.92 -5.47 -11.17
CA ASN A 337 1.48 -6.49 -12.04
C ASN A 337 0.41 -7.21 -12.86
N LEU A 338 -0.72 -7.59 -12.27
CA LEU A 338 -1.81 -8.32 -12.96
C LEU A 338 -2.51 -7.46 -14.03
N THR A 339 -2.46 -6.14 -13.89
CA THR A 339 -3.16 -5.19 -14.76
C THR A 339 -2.19 -4.36 -15.62
N ARG A 340 -0.97 -4.85 -15.82
CA ARG A 340 0.06 -4.15 -16.60
C ARG A 340 -0.16 -4.25 -18.11
N ALA A 341 -0.92 -5.24 -18.59
CA ALA A 341 -1.18 -5.42 -20.03
C ALA A 341 -1.90 -4.20 -20.63
N ASN A 342 -1.54 -3.86 -21.86
CA ASN A 342 -2.17 -2.82 -22.66
C ASN A 342 -2.31 -3.34 -24.08
N ILE A 343 -3.50 -3.86 -24.38
CA ILE A 343 -3.77 -4.65 -25.57
C ILE A 343 -4.71 -3.88 -26.49
N THR A 344 -4.46 -3.92 -27.78
CA THR A 344 -5.42 -3.51 -28.82
C THR A 344 -5.85 -4.75 -29.59
N LEU A 345 -7.12 -5.14 -29.47
CA LEU A 345 -7.69 -6.25 -30.22
C LEU A 345 -8.07 -5.73 -31.62
N LYS A 346 -7.39 -6.24 -32.64
CA LYS A 346 -7.67 -5.89 -34.04
C LYS A 346 -8.85 -6.68 -34.55
N LEU A 347 -10.03 -6.08 -34.50
CA LEU A 347 -11.21 -6.70 -35.07
C LEU A 347 -11.11 -6.75 -36.61
N GLY A 348 -11.82 -7.71 -37.20
CA GLY A 348 -11.75 -7.95 -38.63
C GLY A 348 -12.38 -6.78 -39.39
N THR A 349 -12.29 -6.79 -40.72
CA THR A 349 -12.71 -5.66 -41.55
C THR A 349 -14.07 -5.06 -41.15
N GLY A 350 -14.07 -3.75 -40.89
CA GLY A 350 -15.25 -2.98 -40.47
C GLY A 350 -15.52 -3.00 -38.96
N GLY A 351 -14.72 -3.72 -38.17
CA GLY A 351 -14.66 -3.59 -36.73
C GLY A 351 -13.68 -2.49 -36.32
N GLU A 352 -14.08 -1.66 -35.36
CA GLU A 352 -13.16 -0.71 -34.73
C GLU A 352 -12.19 -1.47 -33.81
N PRO A 353 -10.94 -1.01 -33.63
CA PRO A 353 -10.01 -1.62 -32.68
C PRO A 353 -10.52 -1.42 -31.25
N GLU A 354 -10.40 -2.46 -30.43
CA GLU A 354 -10.85 -2.42 -29.03
C GLU A 354 -9.66 -2.40 -28.08
N ALA A 355 -9.63 -1.40 -27.20
CA ALA A 355 -8.56 -1.23 -26.23
C ALA A 355 -8.89 -1.98 -24.93
N LEU A 356 -7.93 -2.75 -24.43
CA LEU A 356 -7.98 -3.46 -23.17
C LEU A 356 -6.78 -3.02 -22.32
N GLY A 357 -7.05 -2.09 -21.40
CA GLY A 357 -6.07 -1.51 -20.50
C GLY A 357 -6.42 -1.68 -19.03
N ARG A 358 -5.63 -1.04 -18.17
CA ARG A 358 -5.75 -1.11 -16.70
C ARG A 358 -7.13 -0.75 -16.17
N ASP A 359 -7.84 0.17 -16.83
CA ASP A 359 -9.20 0.59 -16.50
C ASP A 359 -10.19 -0.58 -16.56
N VAL A 360 -10.13 -1.39 -17.62
CA VAL A 360 -10.95 -2.61 -17.76
C VAL A 360 -10.41 -3.75 -16.89
N LEU A 361 -9.09 -3.99 -16.92
CA LEU A 361 -8.45 -5.09 -16.23
C LEU A 361 -8.58 -5.00 -14.70
N SER A 362 -8.74 -3.79 -14.16
CA SER A 362 -8.98 -3.60 -12.72
C SER A 362 -10.24 -4.34 -12.24
N GLY A 363 -11.28 -4.44 -13.08
CA GLY A 363 -12.49 -5.20 -12.80
C GLY A 363 -12.35 -6.71 -12.96
N TRP A 364 -11.22 -7.20 -13.49
CA TRP A 364 -10.96 -8.63 -13.70
C TRP A 364 -10.17 -9.26 -12.54
N VAL A 365 -9.65 -8.45 -11.63
CA VAL A 365 -8.86 -8.95 -10.49
C VAL A 365 -9.76 -9.69 -9.50
N LEU A 366 -9.45 -10.95 -9.25
CA LEU A 366 -10.09 -11.79 -8.25
C LEU A 366 -9.23 -11.85 -6.99
N ASP A 367 -9.88 -11.82 -5.84
CA ASP A 367 -9.29 -12.02 -4.52
C ASP A 367 -9.83 -13.34 -3.96
N ASP A 368 -8.93 -14.29 -3.67
CA ASP A 368 -9.30 -15.59 -3.12
C ASP A 368 -9.66 -15.55 -1.62
N GLY A 369 -9.54 -14.38 -0.99
CA GLY A 369 -9.76 -14.18 0.44
C GLY A 369 -8.63 -14.70 1.33
N ALA A 370 -7.62 -15.38 0.76
CA ALA A 370 -6.38 -15.80 1.41
C ALA A 370 -5.22 -14.83 1.11
N GLY A 371 -5.49 -13.73 0.39
CA GLY A 371 -4.52 -12.70 0.04
C GLY A 371 -3.82 -12.92 -1.29
N ASN A 372 -4.24 -13.90 -2.10
CA ASN A 372 -3.72 -14.08 -3.45
C ASN A 372 -4.66 -13.44 -4.47
N LEU A 373 -4.07 -12.64 -5.36
CA LEU A 373 -4.80 -12.02 -6.46
C LEU A 373 -4.52 -12.74 -7.78
N SER A 374 -5.54 -12.80 -8.65
CA SER A 374 -5.43 -13.39 -9.99
C SER A 374 -6.32 -12.66 -10.99
N ILE A 375 -6.15 -12.92 -12.29
CA ILE A 375 -7.04 -12.41 -13.34
C ILE A 375 -8.15 -13.43 -13.61
N SER A 376 -9.39 -12.94 -13.68
CA SER A 376 -10.57 -13.73 -14.04
C SER A 376 -10.55 -14.10 -15.52
N ARG A 377 -10.43 -15.40 -15.80
CA ARG A 377 -10.63 -15.91 -17.16
C ARG A 377 -12.09 -15.73 -17.63
N GLU A 378 -13.04 -15.87 -16.72
CA GLU A 378 -14.45 -15.65 -17.04
C GLU A 378 -14.70 -14.21 -17.52
N ALA A 379 -14.07 -13.22 -16.90
CA ALA A 379 -14.17 -11.82 -17.32
C ALA A 379 -13.63 -11.59 -18.74
N ALA A 380 -12.50 -12.23 -19.09
CA ALA A 380 -12.00 -12.21 -20.48
C ALA A 380 -12.99 -12.84 -21.47
N GLY A 381 -13.63 -13.95 -21.08
CA GLY A 381 -14.69 -14.59 -21.88
C GLY A 381 -15.89 -13.67 -22.09
N ASN A 382 -16.37 -13.03 -21.03
CA ASN A 382 -17.49 -12.09 -21.09
C ASN A 382 -17.18 -10.87 -21.95
N TRP A 383 -15.97 -10.31 -21.82
CA TRP A 383 -15.54 -9.18 -22.66
C TRP A 383 -15.50 -9.55 -24.15
N VAL A 384 -14.91 -10.69 -24.50
CA VAL A 384 -14.92 -11.17 -25.91
C VAL A 384 -16.34 -11.50 -26.39
N GLN A 385 -17.21 -12.03 -25.53
CA GLN A 385 -18.60 -12.33 -25.86
C GLN A 385 -19.42 -11.06 -26.14
N GLU A 386 -19.18 -9.98 -25.38
CA GLU A 386 -19.77 -8.66 -25.61
C GLU A 386 -19.31 -8.12 -26.96
N LEU A 387 -18.00 -8.17 -27.24
CA LEU A 387 -17.46 -7.81 -28.56
C LEU A 387 -18.09 -8.63 -29.69
N ALA A 388 -18.23 -9.95 -29.52
CA ALA A 388 -18.88 -10.79 -30.54
C ALA A 388 -20.37 -10.48 -30.73
N GLY A 389 -21.06 -9.94 -29.70
CA GLY A 389 -22.45 -9.50 -29.79
C GLY A 389 -22.61 -8.13 -30.46
N ASP A 390 -21.69 -7.20 -30.19
CA ASP A 390 -21.73 -5.82 -30.66
C ASP A 390 -21.07 -5.62 -32.02
N SER A 391 -20.05 -6.42 -32.33
CA SER A 391 -19.22 -6.36 -33.53
C SER A 391 -19.15 -7.73 -34.22
N GLY A 392 -19.71 -7.83 -35.43
CA GLY A 392 -19.53 -8.99 -36.31
C GLY A 392 -20.62 -10.08 -36.24
N ILE A 393 -21.84 -9.75 -36.67
CA ILE A 393 -22.77 -10.77 -37.20
C ILE A 393 -22.98 -10.47 -38.69
N ILE A 394 -22.92 -11.51 -39.50
CA ILE A 394 -23.36 -11.51 -40.89
C ILE A 394 -24.67 -10.72 -41.03
N GLY A 395 -24.68 -9.67 -41.86
CA GLY A 395 -25.89 -8.88 -42.13
C GLY A 395 -25.97 -7.47 -41.53
N LYS A 396 -24.88 -6.87 -41.03
CA LYS A 396 -24.81 -5.40 -40.87
C LYS A 396 -24.51 -4.70 -42.21
N LYS A 397 -24.89 -3.42 -42.30
CA LYS A 397 -24.83 -2.51 -43.46
C LYS A 397 -23.55 -2.66 -44.27
N ASN A 398 -23.67 -2.95 -45.56
CA ASN A 398 -22.56 -3.03 -46.50
C ASN A 398 -22.61 -1.83 -47.43
N PHE A 399 -21.45 -1.29 -47.75
CA PHE A 399 -21.35 -0.32 -48.82
C PHE A 399 -20.95 -1.05 -50.10
N PHE A 400 -21.52 -0.68 -51.24
CA PHE A 400 -21.12 -1.23 -52.54
C PHE A 400 -21.06 -0.11 -53.56
N ARG A 401 -19.94 0.00 -54.26
CA ARG A 401 -19.79 0.94 -55.36
C ARG A 401 -20.28 0.30 -56.65
N THR A 402 -21.39 0.80 -57.17
CA THR A 402 -21.98 0.34 -58.43
C THR A 402 -21.08 0.65 -59.61
N THR A 403 -21.32 -0.03 -60.73
CA THR A 403 -20.72 0.28 -62.04
C THR A 403 -20.94 1.75 -62.44
N GLY A 404 -22.03 2.39 -61.99
CA GLY A 404 -22.32 3.81 -62.20
C GLY A 404 -21.60 4.78 -61.25
N GLY A 405 -20.83 4.27 -60.28
CA GLY A 405 -20.08 5.06 -59.31
C GLY A 405 -20.87 5.47 -58.06
N GLU A 406 -22.17 5.14 -57.98
CA GLU A 406 -22.98 5.33 -56.77
C GLU A 406 -22.56 4.36 -55.67
N ILE A 407 -22.51 4.82 -54.42
CA ILE A 407 -22.24 3.99 -53.24
C ILE A 407 -23.58 3.67 -52.57
N LEU A 408 -23.94 2.39 -52.55
CA LEU A 408 -25.18 1.89 -51.97
C LEU A 408 -24.96 1.32 -50.58
N CYS A 409 -25.92 1.52 -49.68
CA CYS A 409 -25.98 0.83 -48.38
C CYS A 409 -26.92 -0.38 -48.47
N LEU A 410 -26.37 -1.60 -48.40
CA LEU A 410 -27.06 -2.87 -48.54
C LEU A 410 -27.17 -3.58 -47.19
N GLU A 411 -28.38 -3.94 -46.79
CA GLU A 411 -28.70 -4.44 -45.43
C GLU A 411 -29.11 -5.91 -45.40
N LYS A 412 -29.10 -6.61 -46.55
CA LYS A 412 -29.50 -8.02 -46.69
C LYS A 412 -28.38 -8.88 -47.27
N GLY A 413 -28.50 -10.20 -47.14
CA GLY A 413 -27.59 -11.17 -47.75
C GLY A 413 -26.87 -12.05 -46.73
N ASP A 414 -25.94 -12.90 -47.21
CA ASP A 414 -25.29 -13.96 -46.40
C ASP A 414 -23.76 -14.03 -46.54
N THR A 415 -23.15 -13.02 -47.15
CA THR A 415 -21.75 -13.06 -47.61
C THR A 415 -20.78 -12.15 -46.87
N THR A 416 -21.22 -11.21 -46.05
CA THR A 416 -20.33 -10.20 -45.46
C THR A 416 -20.35 -10.21 -43.93
N GLY A 417 -19.17 -10.04 -43.33
CA GLY A 417 -18.94 -10.03 -41.89
C GLY A 417 -18.02 -11.16 -41.41
N TRP A 418 -17.52 -11.01 -40.19
CA TRP A 418 -16.77 -12.04 -39.46
C TRP A 418 -17.53 -12.38 -38.18
N SER A 419 -17.32 -13.59 -37.64
CA SER A 419 -17.77 -13.99 -36.31
C SER A 419 -16.59 -14.53 -35.53
N LEU A 420 -16.46 -14.16 -34.24
CA LEU A 420 -15.37 -14.67 -33.40
C LEU A 420 -15.60 -16.12 -33.00
N ASP A 421 -14.51 -16.84 -32.81
CA ASP A 421 -14.45 -18.00 -31.92
C ASP A 421 -14.19 -17.43 -30.52
N VAL A 422 -15.28 -17.26 -29.76
CA VAL A 422 -15.27 -16.57 -28.46
C VAL A 422 -14.34 -17.27 -27.47
N GLU A 423 -14.38 -18.60 -27.40
CA GLU A 423 -13.54 -19.35 -26.46
C GLU A 423 -12.05 -19.17 -26.78
N LYS A 424 -11.65 -19.41 -28.04
CA LYS A 424 -10.23 -19.30 -28.44
C LYS A 424 -9.70 -17.88 -28.39
N THR A 425 -10.54 -16.90 -28.73
CA THR A 425 -10.16 -15.49 -28.60
C THR A 425 -10.00 -15.10 -27.14
N ALA A 426 -10.90 -15.53 -26.26
CA ALA A 426 -10.78 -15.32 -24.83
C ALA A 426 -9.55 -16.02 -24.22
N ASP A 427 -9.18 -17.21 -24.72
CA ASP A 427 -7.92 -17.89 -24.35
C ASP A 427 -6.72 -17.00 -24.67
N ALA A 428 -6.63 -16.50 -25.91
CA ALA A 428 -5.52 -15.66 -26.36
C ALA A 428 -5.44 -14.35 -25.58
N VAL A 429 -6.57 -13.66 -25.38
CA VAL A 429 -6.66 -12.43 -24.57
C VAL A 429 -6.21 -12.70 -23.14
N TYR A 430 -6.71 -13.75 -22.51
CA TYR A 430 -6.36 -14.09 -21.13
C TYR A 430 -4.87 -14.36 -20.96
N GLN A 431 -4.27 -15.16 -21.85
CA GLN A 431 -2.82 -15.43 -21.80
C GLN A 431 -2.00 -14.15 -21.97
N ALA A 432 -2.36 -13.31 -22.95
CA ALA A 432 -1.70 -12.03 -23.18
C ALA A 432 -1.79 -11.10 -21.95
N VAL A 433 -2.93 -11.08 -21.25
CA VAL A 433 -3.09 -10.33 -20.00
C VAL A 433 -2.18 -10.88 -18.89
N CYS A 434 -2.16 -12.21 -18.69
CA CYS A 434 -1.29 -12.85 -17.69
C CYS A 434 0.20 -12.57 -17.94
N GLU A 435 0.61 -12.53 -19.20
CA GLU A 435 1.97 -12.20 -19.63
C GLU A 435 2.29 -10.70 -19.52
N GLY A 436 1.26 -9.85 -19.40
CA GLY A 436 1.43 -8.39 -19.36
C GLY A 436 1.75 -7.78 -20.72
N TYR A 437 1.27 -8.41 -21.79
CA TYR A 437 1.56 -8.05 -23.17
C TYR A 437 1.20 -6.58 -23.49
N GLN A 438 2.04 -5.96 -24.33
CA GLN A 438 1.88 -4.59 -24.80
C GLN A 438 1.78 -4.61 -26.32
N GLY A 439 0.65 -4.18 -26.87
CA GLY A 439 0.47 -4.05 -28.31
C GLY A 439 -0.76 -4.76 -28.84
N GLU A 440 -0.66 -5.21 -30.08
CA GLU A 440 -1.83 -5.65 -30.85
C GLU A 440 -1.93 -7.17 -30.85
N ILE A 441 -3.16 -7.67 -30.75
CA ILE A 441 -3.48 -9.09 -30.95
C ILE A 441 -4.62 -9.23 -31.95
N GLU A 442 -4.55 -10.27 -32.78
CA GLU A 442 -5.61 -10.64 -33.72
C GLU A 442 -6.54 -11.68 -33.06
N PRO A 443 -7.86 -11.53 -33.15
CA PRO A 443 -8.79 -12.52 -32.61
C PRO A 443 -8.84 -13.77 -33.49
N VAL A 444 -9.38 -14.85 -32.93
CA VAL A 444 -9.62 -16.09 -33.67
C VAL A 444 -11.04 -16.04 -34.23
N TYR A 445 -11.19 -16.19 -35.54
CA TYR A 445 -12.50 -16.17 -36.20
C TYR A 445 -13.08 -17.59 -36.36
N SER A 446 -14.37 -17.74 -36.04
CA SER A 446 -15.15 -18.94 -36.38
C SER A 446 -15.66 -18.90 -37.82
N ARG A 447 -15.87 -17.70 -38.38
CA ARG A 447 -16.12 -17.46 -39.81
C ARG A 447 -15.60 -16.07 -40.19
N ILE A 448 -15.01 -15.94 -41.38
CA ILE A 448 -14.61 -14.66 -41.95
C ILE A 448 -15.14 -14.56 -43.39
N SER A 449 -15.76 -13.43 -43.75
CA SER A 449 -16.05 -13.12 -45.16
C SER A 449 -14.77 -12.72 -45.87
N SER A 450 -14.56 -13.19 -47.09
CA SER A 450 -13.39 -12.92 -47.92
C SER A 450 -13.34 -11.52 -48.54
N TYR A 451 -14.31 -10.64 -48.24
CA TYR A 451 -14.47 -9.35 -48.90
C TYR A 451 -14.69 -8.22 -47.89
N THR A 452 -14.27 -7.01 -48.24
CA THR A 452 -14.01 -5.91 -47.31
C THR A 452 -14.49 -4.56 -47.86
N GLY A 453 -15.33 -3.84 -47.11
CA GLY A 453 -15.70 -2.46 -47.46
C GLY A 453 -16.60 -2.34 -48.69
N GLU A 454 -16.35 -1.35 -49.56
CA GLU A 454 -17.04 -1.15 -50.84
C GLU A 454 -16.74 -2.25 -51.89
N ASP A 455 -15.73 -3.08 -51.62
CA ASP A 455 -15.18 -4.06 -52.54
C ASP A 455 -15.65 -5.47 -52.16
N VAL A 456 -16.48 -6.05 -53.03
CA VAL A 456 -16.94 -7.44 -52.95
C VAL A 456 -15.94 -8.42 -53.59
N GLY A 457 -14.68 -7.99 -53.73
CA GLY A 457 -13.61 -8.68 -54.44
C GLY A 457 -13.65 -8.43 -55.94
N GLY A 458 -12.57 -8.76 -56.64
CA GLY A 458 -12.48 -8.54 -58.09
C GLY A 458 -13.41 -9.41 -58.96
N THR A 459 -14.01 -10.47 -58.42
CA THR A 459 -14.87 -11.38 -59.18
C THR A 459 -16.26 -11.47 -58.54
N TYR A 460 -17.26 -10.86 -59.18
CA TYR A 460 -18.63 -10.75 -58.66
C TYR A 460 -19.65 -10.55 -59.78
N VAL A 461 -20.93 -10.65 -59.42
CA VAL A 461 -22.07 -10.28 -60.26
C VAL A 461 -22.80 -9.10 -59.63
N GLU A 462 -23.09 -8.08 -60.41
CA GLU A 462 -23.87 -6.90 -60.04
C GLU A 462 -25.17 -6.88 -60.82
N ILE A 463 -26.31 -6.77 -60.14
CA ILE A 463 -27.63 -6.74 -60.76
C ILE A 463 -28.37 -5.49 -60.27
N SER A 464 -28.68 -4.61 -61.22
CA SER A 464 -29.57 -3.48 -60.98
C SER A 464 -30.98 -3.84 -61.45
N ILE A 465 -31.92 -3.91 -60.51
CA ILE A 465 -33.35 -4.10 -60.83
C ILE A 465 -33.87 -2.85 -61.55
N ASP A 466 -33.49 -1.65 -61.11
CA ASP A 466 -34.00 -0.42 -61.69
C ASP A 466 -33.54 -0.23 -63.15
N GLN A 467 -32.30 -0.62 -63.48
CA GLN A 467 -31.78 -0.57 -64.85
C GLN A 467 -32.11 -1.83 -65.67
N GLN A 468 -32.63 -2.89 -65.04
CA GLN A 468 -32.78 -4.22 -65.64
C GLN A 468 -31.50 -4.69 -66.37
N LYS A 469 -30.36 -4.51 -65.70
CA LYS A 469 -29.04 -4.87 -66.20
C LYS A 469 -28.28 -5.69 -65.19
N MET A 470 -27.42 -6.57 -65.71
CA MET A 470 -26.49 -7.38 -64.95
C MET A 470 -25.08 -7.23 -65.52
N TRP A 471 -24.11 -7.05 -64.63
CA TRP A 471 -22.69 -7.02 -64.94
C TRP A 471 -22.00 -8.19 -64.23
N CYS A 472 -21.02 -8.80 -64.88
CA CYS A 472 -20.14 -9.79 -64.26
C CYS A 472 -18.70 -9.36 -64.43
N TYR A 473 -18.02 -9.25 -63.29
CA TYR A 473 -16.63 -8.88 -63.18
C TYR A 473 -15.78 -10.12 -62.89
N GLN A 474 -14.58 -10.17 -63.45
CA GLN A 474 -13.57 -11.16 -63.13
C GLN A 474 -12.24 -10.44 -62.91
N ASN A 475 -11.63 -10.62 -61.74
CA ASN A 475 -10.37 -9.99 -61.35
C ASN A 475 -10.35 -8.44 -61.54
N GLY A 476 -11.46 -7.78 -61.26
CA GLY A 476 -11.64 -6.32 -61.34
C GLY A 476 -12.01 -5.82 -62.73
N VAL A 477 -12.12 -6.69 -63.73
CA VAL A 477 -12.43 -6.33 -65.12
C VAL A 477 -13.86 -6.73 -65.44
N LEU A 478 -14.63 -5.82 -66.06
CA LEU A 478 -15.96 -6.12 -66.57
C LEU A 478 -15.86 -7.10 -67.74
N VAL A 479 -16.43 -8.30 -67.60
CA VAL A 479 -16.39 -9.35 -68.63
C VAL A 479 -17.73 -9.52 -69.33
N VAL A 480 -18.84 -9.36 -68.60
CA VAL A 480 -20.20 -9.48 -69.16
C VAL A 480 -21.01 -8.26 -68.74
N GLU A 481 -21.66 -7.59 -69.69
CA GLU A 481 -22.76 -6.66 -69.46
C GLU A 481 -23.95 -7.13 -70.29
N THR A 482 -25.11 -7.32 -69.65
CA THR A 482 -26.30 -7.83 -70.33
C THR A 482 -27.58 -7.20 -69.78
N PRO A 483 -28.59 -6.93 -70.63
CA PRO A 483 -29.95 -6.72 -70.14
C PRO A 483 -30.48 -8.02 -69.52
N VAL A 484 -31.37 -7.91 -68.54
CA VAL A 484 -32.02 -9.04 -67.86
C VAL A 484 -33.51 -8.79 -67.70
N VAL A 485 -34.26 -9.79 -67.27
CA VAL A 485 -35.63 -9.61 -66.76
C VAL A 485 -35.73 -10.21 -65.36
N THR A 486 -35.90 -9.35 -64.37
CA THR A 486 -36.03 -9.74 -62.97
C THR A 486 -37.47 -10.16 -62.63
N GLY A 487 -37.72 -10.45 -61.37
CA GLY A 487 -39.01 -10.85 -60.82
C GLY A 487 -40.15 -9.87 -61.11
N ASN A 488 -41.36 -10.41 -61.27
CA ASN A 488 -42.55 -9.65 -61.64
C ASN A 488 -43.05 -8.76 -60.48
N LEU A 489 -43.12 -7.43 -60.69
CA LEU A 489 -43.61 -6.50 -59.66
C LEU A 489 -45.14 -6.45 -59.54
N SER A 490 -45.90 -6.77 -60.60
CA SER A 490 -47.37 -6.73 -60.54
C SER A 490 -47.97 -7.90 -59.77
N ILE A 491 -47.17 -8.94 -59.49
CA ILE A 491 -47.59 -10.15 -58.80
C ILE A 491 -46.90 -10.23 -57.44
N SER A 492 -47.70 -10.19 -56.37
CA SER A 492 -47.20 -10.29 -55.00
C SER A 492 -46.36 -11.55 -54.79
N GLY A 493 -45.20 -11.41 -54.14
CA GLY A 493 -44.29 -12.51 -53.86
C GLY A 493 -43.34 -12.92 -55.00
N ARG A 494 -43.45 -12.32 -56.19
CA ARG A 494 -42.59 -12.65 -57.34
C ARG A 494 -41.47 -11.64 -57.61
N ALA A 495 -41.39 -10.55 -56.87
CA ALA A 495 -40.31 -9.59 -56.99
C ALA A 495 -38.96 -10.20 -56.59
N THR A 496 -37.90 -9.90 -57.35
CA THR A 496 -36.55 -10.30 -56.96
C THR A 496 -36.15 -9.63 -55.65
N PRO A 497 -35.66 -10.38 -54.65
CA PRO A 497 -35.13 -9.79 -53.42
C PRO A 497 -33.97 -8.83 -53.71
N LYS A 498 -34.01 -7.63 -53.16
CA LYS A 498 -33.04 -6.56 -53.40
C LYS A 498 -32.52 -5.90 -52.12
N GLY A 499 -31.45 -5.14 -52.25
CA GLY A 499 -30.77 -4.43 -51.17
C GLY A 499 -29.78 -5.31 -50.42
N GLY A 500 -29.11 -6.24 -51.12
CA GLY A 500 -28.26 -7.22 -50.47
C GLY A 500 -27.14 -7.82 -51.32
N ILE A 501 -26.22 -8.51 -50.63
CA ILE A 501 -25.08 -9.22 -51.21
C ILE A 501 -25.20 -10.71 -50.85
N TRP A 502 -25.53 -11.52 -51.84
CA TRP A 502 -25.63 -12.97 -51.72
C TRP A 502 -24.41 -13.66 -52.32
N SER A 503 -24.32 -14.97 -52.17
CA SER A 503 -23.32 -15.80 -52.82
C SER A 503 -23.97 -16.87 -53.66
N VAL A 504 -23.40 -17.15 -54.82
CA VAL A 504 -23.74 -18.36 -55.60
C VAL A 504 -23.56 -19.58 -54.70
N LYS A 505 -24.63 -20.38 -54.54
CA LYS A 505 -24.67 -21.51 -53.61
C LYS A 505 -24.08 -22.77 -54.20
N TRP A 506 -24.39 -22.99 -55.46
CA TRP A 506 -23.97 -24.10 -56.30
C TRP A 506 -24.35 -23.74 -57.74
N LYS A 507 -24.03 -24.62 -58.70
CA LYS A 507 -24.32 -24.41 -60.11
C LYS A 507 -24.65 -25.73 -60.79
N ALA A 508 -25.52 -25.73 -61.79
CA ALA A 508 -25.85 -26.91 -62.60
C ALA A 508 -26.04 -26.59 -64.08
N HIS A 509 -25.73 -27.58 -64.93
CA HIS A 509 -25.92 -27.53 -66.37
C HIS A 509 -26.04 -28.95 -66.95
N PRO A 510 -27.14 -29.33 -67.64
CA PRO A 510 -28.44 -28.64 -67.70
C PRO A 510 -29.21 -28.72 -66.36
N TYR A 511 -30.29 -27.97 -66.20
CA TYR A 511 -31.12 -28.00 -64.99
C TYR A 511 -32.62 -27.84 -65.29
N HIS A 512 -33.44 -28.67 -64.64
CA HIS A 512 -34.89 -28.61 -64.75
C HIS A 512 -35.48 -27.92 -63.53
N MET A 513 -35.92 -26.67 -63.70
CA MET A 513 -36.45 -25.82 -62.64
C MET A 513 -37.92 -26.15 -62.38
N LYS A 514 -38.30 -26.17 -61.10
CA LYS A 514 -39.67 -26.41 -60.64
C LYS A 514 -40.08 -25.32 -59.66
N GLY A 515 -41.24 -24.73 -59.89
CA GLY A 515 -41.85 -23.79 -58.97
C GLY A 515 -42.38 -24.46 -57.70
N PRO A 516 -43.10 -23.71 -56.85
CA PRO A 516 -43.83 -24.28 -55.72
C PRO A 516 -44.75 -25.44 -56.13
N LYS A 517 -44.77 -26.50 -55.32
CA LYS A 517 -45.66 -27.64 -55.53
C LYS A 517 -47.06 -27.30 -55.01
N GLN A 518 -48.07 -27.54 -55.85
CA GLN A 518 -49.48 -27.31 -55.55
C GLN A 518 -50.09 -28.49 -54.78
N GLU A 519 -51.27 -28.29 -54.19
CA GLU A 519 -51.97 -29.32 -53.40
C GLU A 519 -52.34 -30.57 -54.23
N ASP A 520 -52.58 -30.40 -55.53
CA ASP A 520 -52.86 -31.49 -56.47
C ASP A 520 -51.61 -32.28 -56.91
N GLY A 521 -50.43 -31.86 -56.42
CA GLY A 521 -49.15 -32.48 -56.73
C GLY A 521 -48.45 -31.96 -57.99
N SER A 522 -49.07 -31.06 -58.75
CA SER A 522 -48.45 -30.35 -59.86
C SER A 522 -47.50 -29.24 -59.37
N TYR A 523 -46.69 -28.70 -60.27
CA TYR A 523 -45.84 -27.54 -59.99
C TYR A 523 -46.44 -26.29 -60.62
N GLU A 524 -46.29 -25.14 -59.96
CA GLU A 524 -46.75 -23.84 -60.49
C GLU A 524 -46.13 -23.52 -61.85
N TYR A 525 -44.88 -23.93 -62.07
CA TYR A 525 -44.20 -23.89 -63.35
C TYR A 525 -43.10 -24.95 -63.40
N GLU A 526 -42.74 -25.37 -64.62
CA GLU A 526 -41.58 -26.20 -64.92
C GLU A 526 -40.86 -25.62 -66.14
N VAL A 527 -39.54 -25.42 -66.05
CA VAL A 527 -38.74 -24.81 -67.12
C VAL A 527 -37.39 -25.53 -67.21
N ASP A 528 -37.05 -26.00 -68.40
CA ASP A 528 -35.69 -26.47 -68.70
C ASP A 528 -34.79 -25.28 -69.00
N VAL A 529 -33.68 -25.20 -68.28
CA VAL A 529 -32.63 -24.19 -68.49
C VAL A 529 -31.30 -24.89 -68.65
N ASP A 530 -30.40 -24.30 -69.44
CA ASP A 530 -29.07 -24.84 -69.58
C ASP A 530 -28.22 -24.46 -68.38
N TYR A 531 -28.20 -23.21 -67.92
CA TYR A 531 -27.29 -22.74 -66.88
C TYR A 531 -28.07 -22.26 -65.66
N TRP A 532 -27.90 -22.92 -64.52
CA TRP A 532 -28.55 -22.55 -63.26
C TRP A 532 -27.52 -22.17 -62.19
N MET A 533 -27.68 -20.97 -61.62
CA MET A 533 -26.78 -20.38 -60.62
C MET A 533 -27.58 -19.73 -59.47
N PRO A 534 -28.09 -20.53 -58.51
CA PRO A 534 -28.86 -20.03 -57.37
C PRO A 534 -27.98 -19.25 -56.41
N PHE A 535 -28.50 -18.12 -55.91
CA PHE A 535 -27.81 -17.28 -54.95
C PHE A 535 -28.64 -16.97 -53.69
N ASN A 536 -29.97 -17.06 -53.75
CA ASN A 536 -30.83 -16.76 -52.60
C ASN A 536 -32.09 -17.65 -52.56
N GLY A 537 -32.04 -18.77 -51.81
CA GLY A 537 -33.13 -19.74 -51.78
C GLY A 537 -33.40 -20.31 -53.18
N ASP A 538 -34.64 -20.17 -53.67
CA ASP A 538 -35.07 -20.58 -55.01
C ASP A 538 -34.82 -19.51 -56.09
N VAL A 539 -34.15 -18.40 -55.74
CA VAL A 539 -33.78 -17.33 -56.68
C VAL A 539 -32.36 -17.55 -57.21
N GLY A 540 -32.24 -17.53 -58.54
CA GLY A 540 -30.97 -17.70 -59.24
C GLY A 540 -30.89 -16.96 -60.57
N ILE A 541 -29.69 -16.96 -61.13
CA ILE A 541 -29.41 -16.50 -62.49
C ILE A 541 -29.54 -17.71 -63.42
N HIS A 542 -30.28 -17.56 -64.51
CA HIS A 542 -30.39 -18.60 -65.53
C HIS A 542 -30.70 -18.05 -66.92
N ASP A 543 -30.40 -18.85 -67.94
CA ASP A 543 -30.84 -18.58 -69.29
C ASP A 543 -32.35 -18.76 -69.44
N LEU A 544 -32.95 -18.04 -70.39
CA LEU A 544 -34.33 -18.26 -70.81
C LEU A 544 -34.44 -18.13 -72.34
N ALA A 545 -34.05 -19.19 -73.05
CA ALA A 545 -33.99 -19.21 -74.51
C ALA A 545 -35.34 -18.92 -75.20
N SER A 546 -36.46 -19.19 -74.54
CA SER A 546 -37.81 -18.92 -75.07
C SER A 546 -38.17 -17.43 -75.11
N ARG A 547 -37.43 -16.57 -74.38
CA ARG A 547 -37.68 -15.13 -74.32
C ARG A 547 -36.83 -14.39 -75.36
N GLN A 548 -37.49 -13.54 -76.16
CA GLN A 548 -36.85 -12.77 -77.23
C GLN A 548 -36.40 -11.36 -76.81
N GLU A 549 -37.00 -10.78 -75.76
CA GLU A 549 -36.73 -9.42 -75.30
C GLU A 549 -36.35 -9.38 -73.82
N PHE A 550 -35.34 -8.57 -73.50
CA PHE A 550 -34.80 -8.37 -72.16
C PHE A 550 -34.62 -6.88 -71.87
N GLY A 551 -34.62 -6.50 -70.59
CA GLY A 551 -34.45 -5.12 -70.15
C GLY A 551 -35.75 -4.31 -70.05
N GLY A 552 -35.59 -2.99 -69.93
CA GLY A 552 -36.70 -2.03 -69.93
C GLY A 552 -37.67 -2.21 -68.75
N SER A 553 -38.97 -2.04 -69.00
CA SER A 553 -40.02 -2.17 -67.98
C SER A 553 -40.70 -3.53 -67.97
N ILE A 554 -40.15 -4.53 -68.67
CA ILE A 554 -40.80 -5.85 -68.83
C ILE A 554 -41.06 -6.52 -67.48
N TYR A 555 -40.15 -6.38 -66.53
CA TYR A 555 -40.29 -6.93 -65.18
C TYR A 555 -41.50 -6.38 -64.39
N VAL A 556 -42.07 -5.24 -64.79
CA VAL A 556 -43.22 -4.64 -64.10
C VAL A 556 -44.47 -5.51 -64.24
N THR A 557 -44.70 -6.08 -65.42
CA THR A 557 -45.93 -6.84 -65.71
C THR A 557 -45.68 -8.26 -66.23
N ASN A 558 -44.51 -8.53 -66.79
CA ASN A 558 -44.13 -9.81 -67.41
C ASN A 558 -42.73 -10.28 -66.96
N GLY A 559 -42.44 -10.09 -65.67
CA GLY A 559 -41.22 -10.56 -65.01
C GLY A 559 -41.23 -12.04 -64.63
N SER A 560 -40.14 -12.51 -64.04
CA SER A 560 -39.97 -13.90 -63.56
C SER A 560 -40.68 -14.15 -62.21
N HIS A 561 -40.49 -15.34 -61.63
CA HIS A 561 -40.90 -15.68 -60.25
C HIS A 561 -39.85 -15.27 -59.19
N GLY A 562 -38.97 -14.32 -59.51
CA GLY A 562 -37.91 -13.82 -58.64
C GLY A 562 -36.50 -14.03 -59.19
N CYS A 563 -36.32 -15.00 -60.09
CA CYS A 563 -35.07 -15.28 -60.78
C CYS A 563 -34.64 -14.17 -61.76
N ILE A 564 -33.39 -14.24 -62.21
CA ILE A 564 -32.81 -13.31 -63.18
C ILE A 564 -32.79 -14.01 -64.55
N ASN A 565 -33.82 -13.78 -65.35
CA ASN A 565 -33.88 -14.30 -66.72
C ASN A 565 -32.80 -13.60 -67.55
N THR A 566 -31.90 -14.38 -68.13
CA THR A 566 -30.69 -13.88 -68.78
C THR A 566 -30.62 -14.38 -70.23
N PRO A 567 -30.13 -13.57 -71.19
CA PRO A 567 -29.82 -14.06 -72.53
C PRO A 567 -28.84 -15.25 -72.49
N TYR A 568 -29.04 -16.21 -73.38
CA TYR A 568 -28.33 -17.50 -73.37
C TYR A 568 -26.79 -17.36 -73.28
N GLU A 569 -26.20 -16.58 -74.19
CA GLU A 569 -24.74 -16.41 -74.25
C GLU A 569 -24.18 -15.72 -73.01
N ALA A 570 -24.92 -14.74 -72.44
CA ALA A 570 -24.50 -14.07 -71.22
C ALA A 570 -24.56 -15.03 -70.01
N ALA A 571 -25.63 -15.83 -69.88
CA ALA A 571 -25.75 -16.83 -68.82
C ALA A 571 -24.61 -17.86 -68.89
N LYS A 572 -24.28 -18.33 -70.10
CA LYS A 572 -23.15 -19.23 -70.36
C LYS A 572 -21.81 -18.63 -69.95
N GLN A 573 -21.54 -17.38 -70.30
CA GLN A 573 -20.30 -16.69 -69.92
C GLN A 573 -20.20 -16.49 -68.40
N ILE A 574 -21.27 -16.03 -67.77
CA ILE A 574 -21.34 -15.85 -66.30
C ILE A 574 -21.13 -17.20 -65.61
N TYR A 575 -21.74 -18.27 -66.11
CA TYR A 575 -21.49 -19.62 -65.63
C TYR A 575 -20.01 -20.02 -65.79
N GLY A 576 -19.30 -19.60 -66.83
CA GLY A 576 -17.85 -19.86 -66.93
C GLY A 576 -17.03 -19.18 -65.82
N ILE A 577 -17.48 -18.02 -65.32
CA ILE A 577 -16.73 -17.15 -64.41
C ILE A 577 -17.03 -17.45 -62.94
N VAL A 578 -18.31 -17.61 -62.60
CA VAL A 578 -18.74 -17.67 -61.19
C VAL A 578 -18.67 -19.08 -60.62
N GLY A 579 -18.38 -19.20 -59.34
CA GLY A 579 -18.33 -20.45 -58.58
C GLY A 579 -19.09 -20.37 -57.27
N LYS A 580 -19.15 -21.46 -56.50
CA LYS A 580 -19.73 -21.43 -55.15
C LYS A 580 -18.98 -20.38 -54.32
N GLY A 581 -19.74 -19.47 -53.69
CA GLY A 581 -19.19 -18.36 -52.89
C GLY A 581 -18.97 -17.06 -53.66
N THR A 582 -19.05 -17.04 -55.00
CA THR A 582 -18.95 -15.79 -55.77
C THR A 582 -20.07 -14.82 -55.38
N PRO A 583 -19.76 -13.54 -55.03
CA PRO A 583 -20.76 -12.56 -54.65
C PRO A 583 -21.72 -12.20 -55.77
N VAL A 584 -22.98 -12.00 -55.41
CA VAL A 584 -24.07 -11.52 -56.25
C VAL A 584 -24.74 -10.36 -55.53
N VAL A 585 -24.50 -9.15 -56.02
CA VAL A 585 -25.05 -7.89 -55.49
C VAL A 585 -26.35 -7.59 -56.23
N VAL A 586 -27.45 -7.38 -55.51
CA VAL A 586 -28.76 -7.03 -56.13
C VAL A 586 -29.37 -5.81 -55.45
N TYR A 587 -29.71 -4.79 -56.24
CA TYR A 587 -30.27 -3.52 -55.75
C TYR A 587 -31.45 -2.97 -56.57
#